data_AF-E7QWP8-F1
#
_entry.id   AF-E7QWP8-F1
#
_cell.length_a   1.000
_cell.length_b   1.000
_cell.length_c   1.000
_cell.angle_alpha   90.00
_cell.angle_beta   90.00
_cell.angle_gamma   90.00
#
_symmetry.space_group_name_H-M   'P 1'
#
loop_
_entity.id
_entity.type
_entity.pdbx_description
1 polymer ?
#
loop_
_entity_poly.entity_id
_entity_poly.type
_entity_poly.pdbx_seq_one_letter_code
_entity_poly.pdbx_strand_id
1 'polypeptide(L)' 'MVVDLAFAVIWVAVVSALFDALPAPTWAYHLSLFAGVVAYFGFFASLESARDAQ' A
#
# COMPACT_ATOMS: atom_id res chain seq x y z
N MET A 1 -10.33 1.23 -11.56
CA MET A 1 -10.42 -0.24 -11.40
C MET A 1 -9.09 -0.95 -11.69
N VAL A 2 -8.50 -0.79 -12.88
CA VAL A 2 -7.23 -1.46 -13.22
C VAL A 2 -6.07 -0.99 -12.35
N VAL A 3 -5.99 0.32 -12.09
CA VAL A 3 -4.97 0.92 -11.20
C VAL A 3 -5.14 0.44 -9.76
N ASP A 4 -6.37 0.38 -9.26
CA ASP A 4 -6.68 -0.15 -7.92
C ASP A 4 -6.19 -1.61 -7.77
N LEU A 5 -6.49 -2.46 -8.76
CA LEU A 5 -6.08 -3.86 -8.79
C LEU A 5 -4.55 -3.99 -8.86
N ALA A 6 -3.90 -3.25 -9.76
CA ALA A 6 -2.45 -3.28 -9.91
C ALA A 6 -1.75 -2.85 -8.62
N PHE A 7 -2.23 -1.79 -7.97
CA PHE A 7 -1.70 -1.34 -6.69
C PHE A 7 -1.83 -2.44 -5.62
N ALA A 8 -3.01 -3.04 -5.48
CA ALA A 8 -3.25 -4.08 -4.49
C ALA A 8 -2.30 -5.28 -4.69
N VAL A 9 -2.17 -5.77 -5.92
CA VAL A 9 -1.32 -6.91 -6.25
C VAL A 9 0.16 -6.58 -6.01
N ILE A 10 0.64 -5.43 -6.50
CA ILE A 10 2.02 -5.01 -6.33
C ILE A 10 2.35 -4.80 -4.85
N TRP A 11 1.46 -4.16 -4.10
CA TRP A 11 1.68 -3.91 -2.67
C TRP A 11 1.78 -5.20 -1.87
N VAL A 12 0.84 -6.11 -2.06
CA VAL A 12 0.86 -7.42 -1.38
C VAL A 12 2.12 -8.19 -1.75
N ALA A 13 2.51 -8.21 -3.03
CA ALA A 13 3.72 -8.89 -3.47
C ALA A 13 4.99 -8.30 -2.84
N VAL A 14 5.11 -6.96 -2.78
CA VAL A 14 6.26 -6.27 -2.17
C VAL A 14 6.35 -6.54 -0.68
N VAL A 15 5.23 -6.41 0.06
CA VAL A 15 5.20 -6.68 1.50
C VAL A 15 5.51 -8.15 1.78
N SER A 16 4.98 -9.07 0.98
CA SER A 16 5.26 -10.50 1.13
C SER A 16 6.73 -10.80 0.90
N ALA A 17 7.33 -10.29 -0.19
CA ALA A 17 8.75 -10.48 -0.49
C ALA A 17 9.67 -9.87 0.59
N LEU A 18 9.28 -8.71 1.14
CA LEU A 18 10.03 -8.06 2.21
C LEU A 18 10.06 -8.90 3.49
N PHE A 19 8.92 -9.47 3.88
CA PHE A 19 8.81 -10.29 5.10
C PHE A 19 9.29 -11.73 4.90
N ASP A 20 9.41 -12.19 3.65
CA ASP A 20 10.11 -13.43 3.33
C ASP A 20 11.64 -13.25 3.48
N ALA A 21 12.14 -12.07 3.13
CA ALA A 21 13.57 -11.72 3.27
C ALA A 21 13.96 -11.31 4.69
N LEU A 22 13.06 -10.70 5.47
CA LEU A 22 13.31 -10.29 6.86
C LEU A 22 12.50 -11.14 7.84
N PRO A 23 13.16 -11.82 8.81
CA PRO A 23 12.45 -12.50 9.89
C PRO A 23 11.82 -11.46 10.82
N ALA A 24 10.58 -11.09 10.50
CA ALA A 24 9.82 -10.10 11.24
C ALA A 24 8.56 -10.72 11.88
N PRO A 25 8.08 -10.17 13.00
CA PRO A 25 6.89 -10.67 13.68
C PRO A 25 5.66 -10.64 12.79
N THR A 26 4.79 -11.64 12.91
CA THR A 26 3.54 -11.75 12.13
C THR A 26 2.64 -10.53 12.29
N TRP A 27 2.57 -9.89 13.46
CA TRP A 27 1.76 -8.69 13.66
C TRP A 27 2.24 -7.50 12.79
N ALA A 28 3.55 -7.37 12.55
CA ALA A 28 4.11 -6.32 11.71
C ALA A 28 3.71 -6.52 10.25
N TYR A 29 3.70 -7.76 9.75
CA TYR A 29 3.23 -8.09 8.40
C TYR A 29 1.78 -7.65 8.18
N HIS A 30 0.89 -7.97 9.12
CA HIS A 30 -0.52 -7.60 9.02
C HIS A 30 -0.71 -6.07 9.06
N LEU A 31 0.06 -5.36 9.90
CA LEU A 31 0.04 -3.90 9.91
C LEU A 31 0.57 -3.30 8.61
N SER A 32 1.61 -3.86 7.99
CA SER A 32 2.14 -3.41 6.70
C SER A 32 1.14 -3.62 5.56
N LEU A 33 0.37 -4.71 5.58
CA LEU A 33 -0.73 -4.92 4.64
C LEU A 33 -1.86 -3.90 4.87
N PHE A 34 -2.26 -3.65 6.12
CA PHE A 34 -3.27 -2.64 6.45
C PHE A 34 -2.82 -1.22 6.05
N ALA A 35 -1.54 -0.91 6.24
CA ALA A 35 -0.94 0.34 5.83
C ALA A 35 -1.03 0.55 4.31
N GLY A 36 -1.06 -0.51 3.50
CA GLY A 36 -1.30 -0.40 2.05
C GLY A 36 -2.65 0.22 1.70
N VAL A 37 -3.69 -0.08 2.48
CA VAL A 37 -5.02 0.52 2.32
C VAL A 37 -4.97 2.01 2.67
N VAL A 38 -4.38 2.35 3.82
CA VAL A 38 -4.20 3.75 4.25
C VAL A 38 -3.34 4.53 3.26
N ALA A 39 -2.28 3.92 2.74
CA ALA A 39 -1.43 4.52 1.73
C ALA A 39 -2.20 4.74 0.43
N TYR A 40 -2.99 3.76 -0.03
CA TYR A 40 -3.83 3.94 -1.21
C TYR A 40 -4.76 5.15 -1.06
N PHE A 41 -5.61 5.16 -0.03
CA PHE A 41 -6.57 6.24 0.15
C PHE A 41 -5.92 7.58 0.53
N GLY A 42 -4.86 7.57 1.34
CA GLY A 42 -4.13 8.77 1.75
C GLY A 42 -3.35 9.41 0.61
N PHE A 43 -2.69 8.63 -0.24
CA PHE A 43 -1.96 9.15 -1.39
C PHE A 43 -2.92 9.62 -2.48
N PHE A 44 -4.04 8.92 -2.71
CA PHE A 44 -5.07 9.38 -3.65
C PHE A 44 -5.81 10.62 -3.15
N ALA A 45 -6.09 10.75 -1.84
CA ALA A 45 -6.61 11.99 -1.26
C ALA A 45 -5.62 13.17 -1.44
N SER A 46 -4.31 12.90 -1.32
CA SER A 46 -3.28 13.90 -1.57
C SER A 46 -3.15 14.26 -3.05
N LEU A 47 -3.35 13.32 -3.98
CA LEU A 47 -3.38 13.59 -5.43
C LEU A 47 -4.62 14.40 -5.84
N GLU A 48 -5.76 14.20 -5.19
CA GLU A 48 -6.96 15.01 -5.41
C GLU A 48 -6.77 16.44 -4.91
N SER A 49 -6.18 16.61 -3.72
CA SER A 49 -5.78 17.94 -3.22
C SER A 49 -4.76 18.64 -4.12
N ALA A 50 -3.87 17.91 -4.79
CA ALA A 50 -2.88 18.49 -5.70
C ALA A 50 -3.49 18.86 -7.07
N ARG A 51 -4.55 18.17 -7.50
CA ARG A 51 -5.24 18.43 -8.77
C ARG A 51 -6.18 19.64 -8.71
N ASP A 52 -6.78 19.90 -7.56
CA ASP A 52 -7.61 21.10 -7.32
C ASP A 52 -6.80 22.40 -7.14
N ALA A 53 -5.47 22.29 -6.97
CA ALA A 53 -4.56 23.43 -6.86
C ALA A 53 -4.03 23.95 -8.22
N GLN A 54 -4.48 23.38 -9.35
CA GLN A 54 -4.20 23.85 -10.71
C GLN A 54 -5.46 24.41 -11.38
#